data_AF-A0A9E5GG67-F1
#
_entry.id   AF-A0A9E5GG67-F1
#
_cell.length_a   1.000
_cell.length_b   1.000
_cell.length_c   1.000
_cell.angle_alpha   90.00
_cell.angle_beta   90.00
_cell.angle_gamma   90.00
#
_symmetry.space_group_name_H-M   'P 1'
#
loop_
_entity.id
_entity.type
_entity.pdbx_description
1 polymer ?
#
loop_
_entity_poly.entity_id
_entity_poly.type
_entity_poly.pdbx_seq_one_letter_code
_entity_poly.pdbx_strand_id
1 'polypeptide(L)'
;GDRVKDVVASSRLVESPAVVVVDENDPSVQMQQILKSMGQAEEQEIKPILEINVDDPMVKKIENSDDDSYVEELCSVLLDQALLAEGVMPKDPVAFTKKLHSLLSK
;
A
#
# COMPACT_ATOMS: atom_id res chain seq x y z
N GLY A 1 6.84 -3.42 9.01
CA GLY A 1 5.55 -3.55 9.74
C GLY A 1 4.84 -4.81 9.29
N ASP A 2 3.62 -5.09 9.77
CA ASP A 2 2.97 -6.38 9.50
C ASP A 2 2.23 -6.47 8.17
N ARG A 3 2.01 -5.35 7.48
CA ARG A 3 1.19 -5.26 6.26
C ARG A 3 1.96 -5.47 4.95
N VAL A 4 3.29 -5.33 4.98
CA VAL A 4 4.18 -5.44 3.82
C VAL A 4 5.37 -6.32 4.20
N LYS A 5 5.91 -7.06 3.24
CA LYS A 5 7.10 -7.90 3.39
C LYS A 5 8.36 -7.03 3.47
N ASP A 6 8.44 -6.03 2.60
CA ASP A 6 9.57 -5.11 2.50
C ASP A 6 9.12 -3.76 1.92
N VAL A 7 9.97 -2.74 2.04
CA VAL A 7 9.77 -1.41 1.43
C VAL A 7 11.06 -1.02 0.70
N VAL A 8 10.96 -0.75 -0.59
CA VAL A 8 12.11 -0.44 -1.44
C VAL A 8 11.88 0.84 -2.24
N ALA A 9 12.95 1.61 -2.47
CA ALA A 9 12.90 2.76 -3.36
C ALA A 9 12.81 2.29 -4.82
N SER A 10 11.86 2.85 -5.56
CA SER A 10 11.68 2.54 -6.98
C SER A 10 12.42 3.53 -7.86
N SER A 11 13.07 3.03 -8.91
CA SER A 11 13.72 3.85 -9.94
C SER A 11 12.88 4.04 -11.20
N ARG A 12 11.68 3.43 -11.25
CA ARG A 12 10.82 3.37 -12.45
C ARG A 12 9.50 4.13 -12.29
N LEU A 13 9.14 4.50 -11.07
CA LEU A 13 7.92 5.26 -10.80
C LEU A 13 8.15 6.73 -11.15
N VAL A 14 7.23 7.30 -11.94
CA VAL A 14 7.29 8.71 -12.37
C VAL A 14 6.09 9.46 -11.81
N GLU A 15 4.87 8.99 -12.10
CA GLU A 15 3.63 9.67 -11.71
C GLU A 15 2.94 9.04 -10.49
N SER A 16 3.23 7.77 -10.17
CA SER A 16 2.65 7.10 -9.01
C SER A 16 3.56 7.25 -7.78
N PRO A 17 3.01 7.56 -6.59
CA PRO A 17 3.81 7.69 -5.37
C PRO A 17 4.31 6.33 -4.85
N ALA A 18 3.58 5.25 -5.15
CA ALA A 18 3.97 3.89 -4.79
C ALA A 18 3.28 2.83 -5.67
N VAL A 19 3.80 1.61 -5.64
CA VAL A 19 3.16 0.40 -6.21
C VAL A 19 3.43 -0.80 -5.29
N VAL A 20 2.52 -1.77 -5.26
CA VAL A 20 2.77 -3.04 -4.58
C VAL A 20 3.19 -4.10 -5.58
N VAL A 21 4.22 -4.87 -5.24
CA VAL A 21 4.68 -6.01 -6.03
C VAL A 21 4.70 -7.26 -5.15
N VAL A 22 4.44 -8.41 -5.75
CA VAL A 22 4.64 -9.71 -5.08
C VAL A 22 6.01 -10.26 -5.44
N ASP A 23 6.55 -11.11 -4.58
CA ASP A 23 7.76 -11.88 -4.89
C ASP A 23 7.52 -12.74 -6.14
N GLU A 24 8.55 -12.99 -6.95
CA GLU A 24 8.42 -13.82 -8.16
C GLU A 24 8.00 -15.26 -7.84
N ASN A 25 8.26 -15.72 -6.62
CA ASN A 25 7.87 -17.04 -6.13
C ASN A 25 6.45 -17.07 -5.55
N ASP A 26 5.84 -15.90 -5.32
CA ASP A 26 4.52 -15.78 -4.73
C ASP A 26 3.44 -15.66 -5.83
N PRO A 27 2.25 -16.26 -5.65
CA PRO A 27 1.14 -16.03 -6.57
C PRO A 27 0.82 -14.54 -6.63
N SER A 28 0.51 -14.05 -7.84
CA SER A 28 0.14 -12.65 -8.05
C SER A 28 -1.00 -12.24 -7.14
N VAL A 29 -1.03 -10.95 -6.81
CA VAL A 29 -2.07 -10.35 -5.98
C VAL A 29 -3.49 -10.70 -6.48
N GLN A 30 -3.68 -10.69 -7.80
CA GLN A 30 -4.94 -11.06 -8.45
C GLN A 30 -5.25 -12.56 -8.31
N MET A 31 -4.25 -13.42 -8.47
CA MET A 31 -4.39 -14.86 -8.27
C MET A 31 -4.78 -15.19 -6.82
N GLN A 32 -4.22 -14.49 -5.85
CA GLN A 32 -4.59 -14.65 -4.44
C GLN A 32 -6.07 -14.32 -4.18
N GLN A 33 -6.60 -13.27 -4.81
CA GLN A 33 -8.03 -12.94 -4.70
C GLN A 33 -8.92 -14.04 -5.27
N ILE A 34 -8.54 -14.61 -6.42
CA ILE A 34 -9.25 -15.73 -7.04
C ILE A 34 -9.24 -16.94 -6.10
N LEU A 35 -8.07 -17.35 -5.60
CA LEU A 35 -7.94 -18.48 -4.67
C LEU A 35 -8.75 -18.27 -3.38
N LYS A 36 -8.75 -17.05 -2.85
CA LYS A 36 -9.56 -16.67 -1.67
C LYS A 36 -11.05 -16.80 -1.95
N SER A 37 -11.52 -16.32 -3.11
CA SER A 37 -12.91 -16.45 -3.52
C SER A 37 -13.35 -17.91 -3.73
N MET A 38 -12.41 -18.78 -4.11
CA MET A 38 -12.63 -20.22 -4.29
C MET A 38 -12.60 -21.00 -2.97
N GLY A 39 -12.32 -20.33 -1.84
CA GLY A 39 -12.15 -20.99 -0.54
C GLY A 39 -10.91 -21.89 -0.47
N GLN A 40 -9.97 -21.73 -1.41
CA GLN A 40 -8.74 -22.53 -1.53
C GLN A 40 -7.49 -21.81 -1.01
N ALA A 41 -7.63 -20.56 -0.54
CA ALA A 41 -6.52 -19.87 0.08
C ALA A 41 -6.26 -20.43 1.48
N GLU A 42 -5.04 -20.91 1.72
CA GLU A 42 -4.51 -21.07 3.08
C GLU A 42 -4.53 -19.72 3.81
N GLU A 43 -4.63 -19.74 5.13
CA GLU A 43 -4.72 -18.53 6.00
C GLU A 43 -3.50 -17.60 5.92
N GLN A 44 -2.48 -17.94 5.13
CA GLN A 44 -1.29 -17.12 4.96
C GLN A 44 -1.55 -15.98 3.98
N GLU A 45 -1.78 -14.81 4.55
CA GLU A 45 -1.77 -13.56 3.81
C GLU A 45 -0.36 -13.26 3.31
N ILE A 46 -0.16 -13.42 2.00
CA ILE A 46 1.09 -13.07 1.34
C ILE A 46 1.24 -11.55 1.40
N LYS A 47 2.31 -11.10 2.07
CA LYS A 47 2.60 -9.69 2.24
C LYS A 47 3.31 -9.16 0.98
N PRO A 48 2.83 -8.08 0.35
CA PRO A 48 3.50 -7.49 -0.80
C PRO A 48 4.76 -6.73 -0.39
N ILE A 49 5.64 -6.48 -1.34
CA ILE A 49 6.71 -5.49 -1.26
C ILE A 49 6.15 -4.15 -1.73
N LEU A 50 6.37 -3.09 -0.96
CA LEU A 50 5.97 -1.73 -1.32
C LEU A 50 7.15 -1.03 -2.00
N GLU A 51 7.00 -0.74 -3.29
CA GLU A 51 7.92 0.12 -4.03
C GLU A 51 7.47 1.58 -3.89
N ILE A 52 8.34 2.47 -3.44
CA ILE A 52 8.03 3.90 -3.23
C ILE A 52 8.81 4.81 -4.19
N ASN A 53 8.16 5.87 -4.68
CA ASN A 53 8.82 6.94 -5.41
C ASN A 53 9.32 8.00 -4.42
N VAL A 54 10.62 8.00 -4.11
CA VAL A 54 11.21 8.95 -3.15
C VAL A 54 11.13 10.41 -3.63
N ASP A 55 10.93 10.63 -4.92
CA ASP A 55 10.81 11.97 -5.48
C ASP A 55 9.39 12.54 -5.42
N ASP A 56 8.39 11.69 -5.16
CA ASP A 56 6.99 12.08 -5.12
C ASP A 56 6.71 13.07 -3.96
N PRO A 57 5.92 14.13 -4.18
CA PRO A 57 5.58 15.10 -3.14
C PRO A 57 4.97 14.49 -1.87
N MET A 58 4.20 13.41 -1.99
CA MET A 58 3.60 12.72 -0.84
C MET A 58 4.67 12.02 0.00
N VAL A 59 5.65 11.37 -0.64
CA VAL A 59 6.77 10.72 0.06
C VAL A 59 7.69 11.74 0.72
N LYS A 60 7.95 12.86 0.04
CA LYS A 60 8.68 14.00 0.65
C LYS A 60 7.96 14.58 1.86
N LYS A 61 6.62 14.66 1.85
CA LYS A 61 5.86 15.09 3.04
C LYS A 61 6.02 14.14 4.22
N ILE A 62 6.08 12.84 3.97
CA ILE A 62 6.35 11.83 4.99
C ILE A 62 7.75 12.06 5.59
N GLU A 63 8.76 12.21 4.74
CA GLU A 63 10.16 12.41 5.17
C GLU A 63 10.36 13.68 6.02
N ASN A 64 9.64 14.77 5.68
CA ASN A 64 9.84 16.08 6.31
C ASN A 64 8.90 16.37 7.50
N SER A 65 8.10 15.39 7.94
CA SER A 65 7.12 15.58 9.02
C SER A 65 7.60 14.95 10.32
N ASP A 66 7.61 15.74 11.40
CA ASP A 66 7.84 15.25 12.77
C ASP A 66 6.54 14.81 13.48
N ASP A 67 5.37 14.99 12.84
CA ASP A 67 4.08 14.49 13.37
C ASP A 67 3.91 13.00 13.00
N ASP A 68 4.26 12.13 13.95
CA ASP A 68 4.13 10.67 13.82
C ASP A 68 2.71 10.22 13.43
N SER A 69 1.67 10.88 13.95
CA SER A 69 0.28 10.52 13.64
C SER A 69 -0.08 10.88 12.20
N TYR A 70 0.41 12.03 11.71
CA TYR A 70 0.24 12.42 10.31
C TYR A 70 1.01 11.49 9.37
N VAL A 71 2.25 11.14 9.74
CA VAL A 71 3.09 10.18 9.01
C VAL A 71 2.41 8.81 8.93
N GLU A 72 1.85 8.31 10.03
CA GLU A 72 1.14 7.03 10.06
C GLU A 72 -0.11 7.05 9.16
N GLU A 73 -0.91 8.12 9.21
CA GLU A 73 -2.08 8.29 8.34
C GLU A 73 -1.68 8.31 6.85
N LEU A 74 -0.65 9.09 6.50
CA LEU A 74 -0.13 9.17 5.13
C LEU A 74 0.39 7.83 4.63
N CYS A 75 1.23 7.15 5.43
CA CYS A 75 1.76 5.83 5.07
C CYS A 75 0.64 4.80 4.86
N SER A 76 -0.39 4.83 5.72
CA SER A 76 -1.55 3.95 5.56
C SER A 76 -2.28 4.21 4.26
N VAL A 77 -2.56 5.48 3.94
CA VAL A 77 -3.27 5.87 2.71
C VAL A 77 -2.44 5.57 1.47
N LEU A 78 -1.13 5.80 1.50
CA LEU A 78 -0.22 5.48 0.40
C LEU A 78 -0.25 3.97 0.07
N LEU A 79 -0.17 3.12 1.10
CA LEU A 79 -0.24 1.67 0.91
C LEU A 79 -1.61 1.23 0.37
N ASP A 80 -2.70 1.78 0.90
CA ASP A 80 -4.06 1.46 0.44
C ASP A 80 -4.29 1.90 -1.01
N GLN A 81 -3.72 3.05 -1.43
CA GLN A 81 -3.74 3.50 -2.82
C GLN A 81 -2.94 2.57 -3.75
N ALA A 82 -1.75 2.16 -3.34
CA ALA A 82 -0.92 1.23 -4.10
C ALA A 82 -1.60 -0.13 -4.28
N LEU A 83 -2.27 -0.63 -3.24
CA LEU A 83 -3.10 -1.83 -3.29
C LEU A 83 -4.30 -1.67 -4.24
N LEU A 84 -5.00 -0.54 -4.16
CA LEU A 84 -6.13 -0.23 -5.04
C LEU A 84 -5.74 -0.19 -6.52
N ALA A 85 -4.55 0.37 -6.84
CA ALA A 85 -4.04 0.41 -8.21
C ALA A 85 -3.84 -1.00 -8.80
N GLU A 86 -3.51 -1.98 -7.96
CA GLU A 86 -3.39 -3.40 -8.34
C GLU A 86 -4.72 -4.18 -8.28
N GLY A 87 -5.84 -3.48 -8.07
CA GLY A 87 -7.18 -4.09 -7.98
C GLY A 87 -7.46 -4.72 -6.61
N VAL A 88 -6.68 -4.39 -5.58
CA VAL A 88 -6.92 -4.84 -4.21
C VAL A 88 -7.74 -3.85 -3.44
N MET A 89 -8.92 -4.30 -3.00
CA MET A 89 -9.72 -3.53 -2.07
C MET A 89 -9.02 -3.44 -0.72
N PRO A 90 -8.96 -2.24 -0.10
CA PRO A 90 -8.49 -2.08 1.26
C PRO A 90 -9.29 -3.00 2.19
N LYS A 91 -8.62 -3.58 3.19
CA LYS A 91 -9.27 -4.46 4.17
C LYS A 91 -10.41 -3.77 4.90
N ASP A 92 -10.24 -2.48 5.18
CA ASP A 92 -11.24 -1.62 5.80
C ASP A 92 -11.41 -0.36 4.94
N PRO A 93 -12.33 -0.38 3.95
CA PRO A 93 -12.59 0.76 3.08
C PRO A 93 -13.07 2.00 3.86
N VAL A 94 -13.80 1.80 4.96
CA VAL A 94 -14.31 2.91 5.79
C VAL A 94 -13.16 3.61 6.50
N ALA A 95 -12.23 2.85 7.09
CA ALA A 95 -11.03 3.41 7.70
C ALA A 95 -10.16 4.13 6.67
N PHE A 96 -9.98 3.55 5.47
CA PHE A 96 -9.26 4.19 4.36
C PHE A 96 -9.88 5.54 3.99
N THR A 97 -11.19 5.59 3.73
CA THR A 97 -11.88 6.83 3.37
C THR A 97 -11.81 7.87 4.49
N LYS A 98 -11.92 7.44 5.76
CA LYS A 98 -11.81 8.35 6.92
C LYS A 98 -10.42 8.99 7.01
N LYS A 99 -9.36 8.21 6.85
CA LYS A 99 -7.97 8.71 6.85
C LYS A 99 -7.73 9.63 5.66
N LEU A 100 -8.20 9.24 4.47
CA LEU A 100 -8.10 10.08 3.27
C LEU A 100 -8.81 11.43 3.48
N HIS A 101 -10.01 11.44 4.06
CA HIS A 101 -10.72 12.67 4.40
C HIS A 101 -9.92 13.52 5.39
N SER A 102 -9.44 12.92 6.49
CA SER A 102 -8.61 13.59 7.50
C SER A 102 -7.44 14.35 6.83
N LEU A 103 -6.70 13.67 5.96
CA LEU A 103 -5.56 14.24 5.24
C LEU A 103 -5.94 15.35 4.25
N LEU A 104 -7.09 15.26 3.59
CA LEU A 104 -7.56 16.27 2.64
C LEU A 104 -8.15 17.51 3.32
N SER A 105 -8.58 17.38 4.57
CA SER A 105 -9.19 18.46 5.37
C SER A 105 -8.18 19.23 6.23
N LYS A 106 -6.92 18.81 6.25
CA LYS A 106 -5.80 19.48 6.91
C LYS A 106 -5.15 20.49 5.96
#